data_AF-A0A1Q9PU06-F1
#
_entry.id   AF-A0A1Q9PU06-F1
#
_cell.length_a   1.000
_cell.length_b   1.000
_cell.length_c   1.000
_cell.angle_alpha   90.00
_cell.angle_beta   90.00
_cell.angle_gamma   90.00
#
_symmetry.space_group_name_H-M   'P 1'
#
loop_
_entity.id
_entity.type
_entity.pdbx_description
1 polymer ?
#
loop_
_entity_poly.entity_id
_entity_poly.type
_entity_poly.pdbx_seq_one_letter_code
_entity_poly.pdbx_strand_id
1 'polypeptide(L)' 'MAAFFITFYGTNKYQIKYPILKLENGKWYFYKGGVRQTGWILDSNKWYFLDKNGVMQTGWI' A
#
# COMPACT_ATOMS: atom_id res chain seq x y z
N MET A 1 -10.68 32.89 -27.56
CA MET A 1 -9.31 33.19 -27.10
C MET A 1 -9.14 32.57 -25.71
N ALA A 2 -8.14 31.70 -25.55
CA ALA A 2 -7.80 30.86 -24.39
C ALA A 2 -7.52 31.66 -23.09
N ALA A 3 -7.44 31.13 -21.86
CA ALA A 3 -7.64 29.81 -21.25
C ALA A 3 -7.86 30.05 -19.73
N PHE A 4 -8.68 29.24 -19.08
CA PHE A 4 -8.72 29.17 -17.61
C PHE A 4 -7.67 28.15 -17.14
N PHE A 5 -6.64 28.60 -16.43
CA PHE A 5 -5.67 27.72 -15.79
C PHE A 5 -6.31 27.09 -14.56
N ILE A 6 -6.79 25.86 -14.68
CA ILE A 6 -7.07 25.02 -13.51
C ILE A 6 -5.74 24.36 -13.15
N THR A 7 -5.11 24.81 -12.07
CA THR A 7 -4.00 24.10 -11.45
C THR A 7 -4.53 22.77 -10.90
N PHE A 8 -4.31 21.68 -11.64
CA PHE A 8 -4.53 20.34 -11.11
C PHE A 8 -3.46 20.08 -10.04
N TYR A 9 -3.82 20.22 -8.76
CA TYR A 9 -3.05 19.59 -7.68
C TYR A 9 -3.25 18.08 -7.82
N GLY A 10 -2.27 17.44 -8.47
CA GLY A 10 -2.22 16.00 -8.62
C GLY A 10 -2.08 15.29 -7.28
N THR A 11 -2.85 14.20 -7.15
CA THR A 11 -2.82 13.16 -6.11
C THR A 11 -3.33 13.64 -4.74
N ASN A 12 -4.39 13.09 -4.16
CA ASN A 12 -4.52 11.68 -3.84
C ASN A 12 -5.99 11.34 -3.54
N LYS A 13 -6.68 10.70 -4.49
CA LYS A 13 -7.91 9.94 -4.19
C LYS A 13 -7.63 8.63 -3.42
N TYR A 14 -6.38 8.37 -3.05
CA TYR A 14 -5.93 7.12 -2.43
C TYR A 14 -5.74 7.18 -0.91
N GLN A 15 -6.30 8.17 -0.22
CA GLN A 15 -6.33 8.16 1.26
C GLN A 15 -7.58 7.48 1.83
N ILE A 16 -8.46 6.91 1.01
CA ILE A 16 -9.71 6.34 1.53
C ILE A 16 -9.79 4.85 1.17
N LYS A 17 -9.39 4.05 2.17
CA LYS A 17 -10.09 2.82 2.59
C LYS A 17 -9.67 1.50 1.91
N TYR A 18 -8.44 1.06 2.25
CA TYR A 18 -7.92 -0.33 2.28
C TYR A 18 -7.98 -1.18 0.97
N PRO A 19 -7.05 -2.14 0.75
CA PRO A 19 -6.06 -2.69 1.67
C PRO A 19 -4.66 -2.12 1.47
N ILE A 20 -3.90 -2.13 2.56
CA ILE A 20 -2.52 -1.65 2.66
C ILE A 20 -1.57 -2.53 1.83
N LEU A 21 -2.09 -3.58 1.19
CA LEU A 21 -1.36 -4.55 0.38
C LEU A 21 -1.43 -4.18 -1.11
N LYS A 22 -0.26 -4.09 -1.73
CA LYS A 22 -0.06 -3.81 -3.15
C LYS A 22 0.58 -5.02 -3.82
N LEU A 23 0.01 -5.50 -4.92
CA LEU A 23 0.60 -6.55 -5.74
C LEU A 23 1.61 -5.92 -6.72
N GLU A 24 2.88 -6.26 -6.59
CA GLU A 24 3.94 -5.88 -7.52
C GLU A 24 4.70 -7.13 -7.97
N ASN A 25 4.80 -7.34 -9.28
CA ASN A 25 5.55 -8.46 -9.86
C ASN A 25 5.17 -9.85 -9.30
N GLY A 26 3.87 -10.09 -9.07
CA GLY A 26 3.36 -11.33 -8.49
C GLY A 26 3.56 -11.49 -6.98
N LYS A 27 4.07 -10.45 -6.30
CA LYS A 27 4.34 -10.44 -4.86
C LYS A 27 3.51 -9.37 -4.16
N TRP A 28 3.00 -9.70 -2.97
CA TRP A 28 2.20 -8.77 -2.17
C TRP A 28 3.09 -7.97 -1.23
N TYR A 29 2.88 -6.65 -1.14
CA TYR A 29 3.68 -5.73 -0.32
C TYR A 29 2.80 -4.84 0.54
N PHE A 30 3.14 -4.63 1.80
CA PHE A 30 2.36 -3.77 2.70
C PHE A 30 2.92 -2.33 2.75
N TYR A 31 2.10 -1.32 2.49
CA TYR A 31 2.48 0.10 2.40
C TYR A 31 1.72 0.98 3.41
N LYS A 32 2.30 1.22 4.57
CA LYS A 32 1.68 2.10 5.59
C LYS A 32 2.17 3.54 5.39
N GLY A 33 1.25 4.46 5.07
CA GLY A 33 1.58 5.89 4.89
C GLY A 33 2.60 6.16 3.78
N GLY A 34 2.63 5.31 2.73
CA GLY A 34 3.60 5.39 1.64
C GLY A 34 4.91 4.64 1.89
N VAL A 35 5.11 4.06 3.08
CA VAL A 35 6.33 3.32 3.44
C VAL A 35 6.08 1.81 3.39
N ARG A 36 6.93 1.08 2.67
CA ARG A 36 6.91 -0.39 2.62
C ARG A 36 7.28 -0.95 4.00
N GLN A 37 6.43 -1.81 4.54
CA GLN A 37 6.61 -2.43 5.84
C GLN A 37 7.18 -3.86 5.69
N THR A 38 7.83 -4.34 6.75
CA THR A 38 8.43 -5.68 6.84
C THR A 38 8.09 -6.30 8.20
N GLY A 39 8.19 -7.63 8.33
CA GLY A 39 7.91 -8.34 9.57
C GLY A 39 6.42 -8.53 9.85
N TRP A 40 6.09 -8.67 11.14
CA TRP A 40 4.72 -8.90 11.59
C TRP A 40 3.91 -7.61 11.64
N ILE A 41 2.74 -7.63 11.01
CA ILE A 41 1.82 -6.50 10.97
C ILE A 41 0.46 -6.95 11.45
N LEU A 42 -0.03 -6.28 12.49
CA LEU A 42 -1.41 -6.37 12.94
C LEU A 42 -2.18 -5.20 12.34
N ASP A 43 -3.12 -5.51 11.45
CA ASP A 43 -4.03 -4.53 10.86
C ASP A 43 -5.47 -5.02 10.97
N SER A 44 -6.35 -4.19 11.55
CA SER A 44 -7.76 -4.51 11.78
C SER A 44 -8.00 -5.94 12.32
N ASN A 45 -7.23 -6.34 13.33
CA ASN A 45 -7.31 -7.65 13.99
C ASN A 45 -6.91 -8.85 13.10
N LYS A 46 -6.21 -8.60 11.99
CA LYS A 46 -5.61 -9.61 11.12
C LYS A 46 -4.10 -9.48 11.15
N TRP A 47 -3.43 -10.62 11.24
CA TRP A 47 -1.97 -10.69 11.15
C TRP A 47 -1.54 -10.92 9.71
N TYR A 48 -0.57 -10.13 9.28
CA TYR A 48 0.13 -10.27 8.01
C TYR A 48 1.61 -10.39 8.32
N PHE A 49 2.27 -11.42 7.79
CA PHE A 49 3.70 -11.56 7.90
C PHE A 49 4.36 -11.17 6.57
N LEU A 50 5.29 -10.22 6.63
CA LEU A 50 6.12 -9.84 5.50
C LEU A 50 7.57 -10.28 5.74
N ASP A 51 8.19 -10.82 4.70
CA ASP A 51 9.59 -11.19 4.74
C ASP A 51 10.51 -9.96 4.90
N LYS A 52 11.82 -10.20 4.99
CA LYS A 52 12.83 -9.12 5.07
C LYS A 52 12.82 -8.19 3.85
N ASN A 53 12.26 -8.64 2.73
CA ASN A 53 12.14 -7.87 1.48
C ASN A 53 10.79 -7.13 1.38
N GLY A 54 9.91 -7.29 2.36
CA GLY A 54 8.57 -6.70 2.40
C GLY A 54 7.53 -7.47 1.60
N VAL A 55 7.80 -8.73 1.25
CA VAL A 55 6.89 -9.63 0.55
C VAL A 55 6.04 -10.37 1.56
N MET A 56 4.72 -10.15 1.50
CA MET A 56 3.74 -10.84 2.31
C MET A 56 3.77 -12.34 2.01
N GLN A 57 3.94 -13.12 3.07
CA GLN A 57 3.86 -14.57 3.05
C GLN A 57 2.44 -14.99 3.43
N THR A 58 1.82 -15.80 2.59
CA THR A 58 0.53 -16.44 2.86
C THR A 58 0.78 -17.92 3.10
N GLY A 59 0.83 -18.32 4.36
CA GLY A 59 1.08 -19.71 4.74
C GLY A 59 1.67 -19.78 6.13
N TRP A 60 0.98 -20.48 7.02
CA TRP A 60 1.60 -20.98 8.24
C TRP A 60 2.38 -22.22 7.83
N ILE A 61 3.69 -22.21 8.00
CA ILE A 61 4.44 -23.48 8.04
C ILE A 61 4.30 -24.09 9.42
#